data_AF-A0A7S1BXQ9-F1
#
_entry.id   AF-A0A7S1BXQ9-F1
#
_cell.length_a   1.000
_cell.length_b   1.000
_cell.length_c   1.000
_cell.angle_alpha   90.00
_cell.angle_beta   90.00
_cell.angle_gamma   90.00
#
_symmetry.space_group_name_H-M   'P 1'
#
loop_
_entity.id
_entity.type
_entity.pdbx_description
1 polymer ?
#
loop_
_entity_poly.entity_id
_entity_poly.type
_entity_poly.pdbx_seq_one_letter_code
_entity_poly.pdbx_strand_id
1 'polypeptide(L)'
;MLDQGVREEDEKNGEVPDEDEGDDDDDGWDDFCAGDEDFLYSEVELDVARAAVGLAKCSRGAMNVALASIDAAGMKAVTCDDVTIKENLLAWASAVFSAAEKIGTNVTDFGSLLYPPLEIISEGEEGECALVLALQSQHDALISFFSVVICDENDDDKEWIGFHEDLFFKIKDRRNLEFELPDATSELAKKLSLATKTRLKEALEGILKIR
;
A
#
# COMPACT_ATOMS: atom_id res chain seq x y z
N MET A 1 36.47 12.30 -45.12
CA MET A 1 36.77 13.66 -44.62
C MET A 1 35.45 14.34 -44.37
N LEU A 2 34.97 14.27 -43.12
CA LEU A 2 33.88 15.11 -42.62
C LEU A 2 34.44 15.81 -41.40
N ASP A 3 34.45 17.12 -41.51
CA ASP A 3 35.15 18.10 -40.71
C ASP A 3 34.11 18.88 -39.89
N GLN A 4 34.50 19.18 -38.65
CA GLN A 4 34.01 20.21 -37.74
C GLN A 4 32.59 20.16 -37.16
N GLY A 5 32.58 20.31 -35.82
CA GLY A 5 31.43 20.74 -35.04
C GLY A 5 31.60 20.57 -33.53
N VAL A 6 32.78 20.89 -32.97
CA VAL A 6 32.94 20.97 -31.51
C VAL A 6 32.23 22.24 -31.05
N ARG A 7 31.14 22.07 -30.29
CA ARG A 7 30.37 23.17 -29.72
C ARG A 7 30.83 23.33 -28.27
N GLU A 8 31.58 24.41 -28.02
CA GLU A 8 31.89 24.90 -26.68
C GLU A 8 30.59 25.37 -26.03
N GLU A 9 30.26 24.83 -24.86
CA GLU A 9 29.17 25.33 -24.01
C GLU A 9 29.78 26.25 -22.96
N ASP A 10 29.48 27.54 -23.09
CA ASP A 10 29.83 28.59 -22.14
C ASP A 10 29.11 28.38 -20.80
N GLU A 11 29.89 28.06 -19.76
CA GLU A 11 29.49 28.14 -18.36
C GLU A 11 29.23 29.60 -17.97
N LYS A 12 27.97 30.04 -18.03
CA LYS A 12 27.53 31.28 -17.36
C LYS A 12 27.10 30.96 -15.93
N ASN A 13 28.01 31.25 -15.00
CA ASN A 13 27.71 31.48 -13.59
C ASN A 13 26.66 32.60 -13.48
N GLY A 14 25.41 32.22 -13.21
CA GLY A 14 24.39 33.13 -12.72
C GLY A 14 24.54 33.25 -11.21
N GLU A 15 25.06 34.39 -10.75
CA GLU A 15 24.96 34.80 -9.36
C GLU A 15 23.47 34.89 -9.00
N VAL A 16 23.05 34.02 -8.07
CA VAL A 16 21.71 34.04 -7.47
C VAL A 16 21.66 35.26 -6.55
N PRO A 17 20.70 36.17 -6.71
CA PRO A 17 20.54 37.29 -5.79
C PRO A 17 20.14 36.77 -4.40
N ASP A 18 20.80 37.30 -3.37
CA ASP A 18 20.44 37.08 -1.97
C ASP A 18 18.98 37.51 -1.75
N GLU A 19 18.10 36.52 -1.59
CA GLU A 19 16.70 36.73 -1.23
C GLU A 19 16.65 37.17 0.23
N ASP A 20 16.17 38.39 0.39
CA ASP A 20 15.76 39.10 1.59
C ASP A 20 15.11 38.14 2.61
N GLU A 21 15.69 38.06 3.82
CA GLU A 21 15.12 37.42 5.00
C GLU A 21 13.84 38.18 5.39
N GLY A 22 12.74 37.91 4.69
CA GLY A 22 11.41 38.26 5.14
C GLY A 22 11.06 37.41 6.35
N ASP A 23 10.69 38.08 7.45
CA ASP A 23 10.05 37.52 8.64
C ASP A 23 9.20 36.31 8.25
N ASP A 24 9.69 35.13 8.60
CA ASP A 24 8.87 33.91 8.69
C ASP A 24 7.84 34.20 9.79
N ASP A 25 6.70 34.74 9.38
CA ASP A 25 5.45 34.65 10.12
C ASP A 25 5.23 33.14 10.33
N ASP A 26 5.71 32.67 11.48
CA ASP A 26 5.49 31.36 12.07
C ASP A 26 4.01 31.25 12.49
N ASP A 27 3.12 31.40 11.49
CA ASP A 27 1.73 30.95 11.50
C ASP A 27 1.69 29.41 11.39
N GLY A 28 2.73 28.78 11.94
CA GLY A 28 3.17 27.42 11.72
C GLY A 28 2.42 26.48 12.62
N TRP A 29 1.44 25.77 12.05
CA TRP A 29 0.73 24.64 12.67
C TRP A 29 -0.10 24.93 13.92
N ASP A 30 0.33 25.82 14.81
CA ASP A 30 -0.35 26.14 16.06
C ASP A 30 -1.63 26.95 15.79
N ASP A 31 -1.64 27.85 14.81
CA ASP A 31 -2.86 28.57 14.38
C ASP A 31 -3.85 27.62 13.66
N PHE A 32 -3.33 26.64 12.90
CA PHE A 32 -4.15 25.57 12.32
C PHE A 32 -4.77 24.66 13.38
N CYS A 33 -4.03 24.36 14.46
CA CYS A 33 -4.53 23.57 15.60
C CYS A 33 -5.37 24.40 16.59
N ALA A 34 -5.36 25.74 16.49
CA ALA A 34 -6.16 26.64 17.31
C ALA A 34 -7.60 26.84 16.78
N GLY A 35 -7.95 26.19 15.66
CA GLY A 35 -9.33 26.09 15.19
C GLY A 35 -10.24 25.34 16.18
N ASP A 36 -11.56 25.54 16.05
CA ASP A 36 -12.61 24.97 16.93
C ASP A 36 -12.26 23.56 17.43
N GLU A 37 -12.28 23.36 18.76
CA GLU A 37 -11.92 22.10 19.44
C GLU A 37 -12.70 20.88 18.91
N ASP A 38 -13.84 21.13 18.24
CA ASP A 38 -14.70 20.14 17.60
C ASP A 38 -14.04 19.41 16.39
N PHE A 39 -12.90 19.90 15.88
CA PHE A 39 -12.17 19.28 14.75
C PHE A 39 -10.90 18.51 15.16
N LEU A 40 -10.72 18.26 16.46
CA LEU A 40 -9.58 17.51 16.98
C LEU A 40 -9.98 16.07 17.34
N TYR A 41 -9.04 15.14 17.20
CA TYR A 41 -9.22 13.80 17.76
C TYR A 41 -9.17 13.84 19.28
N SER A 42 -10.10 13.14 19.94
CA SER A 42 -9.94 12.75 21.34
C SER A 42 -8.75 11.79 21.53
N GLU A 43 -8.26 11.67 22.76
CA GLU A 43 -7.16 10.74 23.08
C GLU A 43 -7.46 9.29 22.66
N VAL A 44 -8.73 8.88 22.75
CA VAL A 44 -9.14 7.52 22.38
C VAL A 44 -9.24 7.34 20.86
N GLU A 45 -9.70 8.37 20.13
CA GLU A 45 -9.73 8.38 18.67
C GLU A 45 -8.31 8.40 18.07
N LEU A 46 -7.35 9.04 18.73
CA LEU A 46 -5.95 9.06 18.30
C LEU A 46 -5.36 7.65 18.19
N ASP A 47 -5.72 6.73 19.08
CA ASP A 47 -5.24 5.35 19.01
C ASP A 47 -5.81 4.62 17.79
N VAL A 48 -7.09 4.85 17.46
CA VAL A 48 -7.73 4.33 16.24
C VAL A 48 -7.08 4.93 14.99
N ALA A 49 -6.90 6.25 14.95
CA ALA A 49 -6.27 6.95 13.84
C ALA A 49 -4.83 6.48 13.62
N ARG A 50 -4.03 6.30 14.69
CA ARG A 50 -2.66 5.77 14.60
C ARG A 50 -2.62 4.36 14.02
N ALA A 51 -3.51 3.48 14.48
CA ALA A 51 -3.58 2.11 13.97
C ALA A 51 -4.01 2.07 12.50
N ALA A 52 -5.01 2.88 12.12
CA ALA A 52 -5.48 3.03 10.74
C ALA A 52 -4.39 3.60 9.80
N VAL A 53 -3.64 4.61 10.25
CA VAL A 53 -2.47 5.12 9.52
C VAL A 53 -1.38 4.05 9.41
N GLY A 54 -1.21 3.22 10.43
CA GLY A 54 -0.36 2.03 10.38
C GLY A 54 -0.78 1.07 9.26
N LEU A 55 -2.08 0.83 9.10
CA LEU A 55 -2.62 0.02 8.00
C LEU A 55 -2.39 0.68 6.63
N ALA A 56 -2.61 2.00 6.51
CA ALA A 56 -2.31 2.76 5.29
C ALA A 56 -0.82 2.65 4.89
N LYS A 57 0.09 2.67 5.88
CA LYS A 57 1.52 2.44 5.64
C LYS A 57 1.80 1.03 5.14
N CYS A 58 1.09 0.01 5.64
CA CYS A 58 1.20 -1.35 5.11
C CYS A 58 0.76 -1.41 3.65
N SER A 59 -0.29 -0.66 3.27
CA SER A 59 -0.74 -0.52 1.89
C SER A 59 0.31 0.11 0.97
N ARG A 60 0.99 1.17 1.43
CA ARG A 60 2.13 1.73 0.70
C ARG A 60 3.24 0.70 0.50
N GLY A 61 3.56 -0.07 1.54
CA GLY A 61 4.52 -1.17 1.46
C GLY A 61 4.11 -2.23 0.42
N ALA A 62 2.83 -2.63 0.41
CA ALA A 62 2.28 -3.59 -0.54
C ALA A 62 2.39 -3.07 -1.99
N MET A 63 2.07 -1.79 -2.24
CA MET A 63 2.22 -1.19 -3.57
C MET A 63 3.69 -1.18 -4.04
N ASN A 64 4.65 -0.90 -3.14
CA ASN A 64 6.07 -1.00 -3.49
C ASN A 64 6.49 -2.43 -3.85
N VAL A 65 5.99 -3.43 -3.10
CA VAL A 65 6.19 -4.85 -3.42
C VAL A 65 5.57 -5.19 -4.78
N ALA A 66 4.39 -4.66 -5.10
CA ALA A 66 3.73 -4.87 -6.38
C ALA A 66 4.59 -4.36 -7.55
N LEU A 67 5.10 -3.13 -7.43
CA LEU A 67 5.98 -2.53 -8.45
C LEU A 67 7.23 -3.38 -8.66
N ALA A 68 7.96 -3.70 -7.58
CA ALA A 68 9.16 -4.53 -7.67
C ALA A 68 8.89 -5.92 -8.27
N SER A 69 7.74 -6.50 -7.95
CA SER A 69 7.30 -7.80 -8.48
C SER A 69 7.00 -7.75 -9.98
N ILE A 70 6.28 -6.70 -10.41
CA ILE A 70 5.94 -6.48 -11.82
C ILE A 70 7.20 -6.19 -12.63
N ASP A 71 8.11 -5.36 -12.13
CA ASP A 71 9.39 -5.08 -12.77
C ASP A 71 10.22 -6.36 -12.97
N ALA A 72 10.33 -7.18 -11.91
CA ALA A 72 11.04 -8.46 -11.98
C ALA A 72 10.41 -9.43 -13.01
N ALA A 73 9.08 -9.54 -13.03
CA ALA A 73 8.38 -10.35 -14.02
C ALA A 73 8.57 -9.81 -15.45
N GLY A 74 8.53 -8.49 -15.63
CA GLY A 74 8.78 -7.84 -16.91
C GLY A 74 10.19 -8.12 -17.43
N MET A 75 11.21 -7.97 -16.58
CA MET A 75 12.59 -8.31 -16.93
C MET A 75 12.73 -9.78 -17.33
N LYS A 76 12.16 -10.70 -16.54
CA LYS A 76 12.19 -12.14 -16.86
C LYS A 76 11.49 -12.43 -18.19
N ALA A 77 10.33 -11.83 -18.42
CA ALA A 77 9.54 -11.99 -19.65
C ALA A 77 10.25 -11.46 -20.91
N VAL A 78 11.14 -10.46 -20.79
CA VAL A 78 11.98 -9.98 -21.89
C VAL A 78 13.07 -11.00 -22.25
N THR A 79 13.64 -11.66 -21.24
CA THR A 79 14.73 -12.64 -21.42
C THR A 79 14.27 -14.07 -21.67
N CYS A 80 12.96 -14.34 -21.60
CA CYS A 80 12.39 -15.67 -21.74
C CYS A 80 12.00 -15.95 -23.19
N ASP A 81 12.58 -17.00 -23.77
CA ASP A 81 12.27 -17.45 -25.13
C ASP A 81 10.97 -18.26 -25.22
N ASP A 82 10.52 -18.84 -24.09
CA ASP A 82 9.28 -19.62 -24.03
C ASP A 82 8.06 -18.69 -23.95
N VAL A 83 7.25 -18.71 -25.01
CA VAL A 83 6.04 -17.89 -25.14
C VAL A 83 5.03 -18.17 -24.02
N THR A 84 4.90 -19.44 -23.60
CA THR A 84 3.93 -19.84 -22.57
C THR A 84 4.33 -19.27 -21.22
N ILE A 85 5.62 -19.38 -20.87
CA ILE A 85 6.16 -18.81 -19.63
C ILE A 85 5.99 -17.29 -19.63
N LYS A 86 6.25 -16.65 -20.77
CA LYS A 86 6.07 -15.20 -20.94
C LYS A 86 4.63 -14.76 -20.74
N GLU A 87 3.67 -15.45 -21.37
CA GLU A 87 2.23 -15.16 -21.20
C GLU A 87 1.80 -15.33 -19.74
N ASN A 88 2.27 -16.38 -19.07
CA ASN A 88 1.96 -16.62 -17.66
C ASN A 88 2.57 -15.55 -16.73
N LEU A 89 3.79 -15.09 -16.98
CA LEU A 89 4.41 -13.99 -16.23
C LEU A 89 3.62 -12.69 -16.37
N LEU A 90 3.18 -12.36 -17.59
CA LEU A 90 2.39 -11.15 -17.86
C LEU A 90 0.99 -11.24 -17.24
N ALA A 91 0.35 -12.41 -17.32
CA ALA A 91 -0.94 -12.65 -16.67
C ALA A 91 -0.83 -12.51 -15.14
N TRP A 92 0.24 -13.05 -14.55
CA TRP A 92 0.50 -12.88 -13.12
C TRP A 92 0.79 -11.42 -12.75
N ALA A 93 1.63 -10.72 -13.51
CA ALA A 93 1.92 -9.30 -13.27
C ALA A 93 0.62 -8.45 -13.34
N SER A 94 -0.28 -8.76 -14.27
CA SER A 94 -1.60 -8.14 -14.33
C SER A 94 -2.44 -8.42 -13.08
N ALA A 95 -2.40 -9.65 -12.56
CA ALA A 95 -3.13 -10.00 -11.33
C ALA A 95 -2.57 -9.26 -10.10
N VAL A 96 -1.24 -9.14 -9.99
CA VAL A 96 -0.57 -8.34 -8.94
C VAL A 96 -0.98 -6.87 -9.04
N PHE A 97 -1.01 -6.31 -10.26
CA PHE A 97 -1.43 -4.93 -10.49
C PHE A 97 -2.89 -4.70 -10.06
N SER A 98 -3.83 -5.55 -10.49
CA SER A 98 -5.24 -5.42 -10.09
C SER A 98 -5.44 -5.55 -8.58
N ALA A 99 -4.68 -6.42 -7.91
CA ALA A 99 -4.72 -6.52 -6.45
C ALA A 99 -4.18 -5.25 -5.77
N ALA A 100 -3.11 -4.65 -6.29
CA ALA A 100 -2.56 -3.39 -5.79
C ALA A 100 -3.49 -2.19 -6.04
N GLU A 101 -4.18 -2.15 -7.17
CA GLU A 101 -5.21 -1.14 -7.47
C GLU A 101 -6.32 -1.15 -6.41
N LYS A 102 -6.84 -2.35 -6.07
CA LYS A 102 -7.84 -2.51 -5.02
C LYS A 102 -7.37 -1.99 -3.66
N ILE A 103 -6.10 -2.24 -3.32
CA ILE A 103 -5.47 -1.67 -2.12
C ILE A 103 -5.49 -0.14 -2.16
N GLY A 104 -5.14 0.48 -3.28
CA GLY A 104 -5.10 1.93 -3.43
C GLY A 104 -6.48 2.58 -3.30
N THR A 105 -7.50 1.98 -3.93
CA THR A 105 -8.90 2.45 -3.82
C THR A 105 -9.38 2.36 -2.37
N ASN A 106 -9.21 1.20 -1.73
CA ASN A 106 -9.64 1.02 -0.34
C ASN A 106 -8.94 1.99 0.63
N VAL A 107 -7.65 2.31 0.42
CA VAL A 107 -6.93 3.31 1.23
C VAL A 107 -7.55 4.70 1.13
N THR A 108 -7.98 5.07 -0.07
CA THR A 108 -8.66 6.34 -0.30
C THR A 108 -10.01 6.36 0.42
N ASP A 109 -10.76 5.27 0.31
CA ASP A 109 -12.08 5.12 0.93
C ASP A 109 -11.99 5.23 2.46
N PHE A 110 -11.16 4.43 3.14
CA PHE A 110 -11.08 4.52 4.60
C PHE A 110 -10.33 5.77 5.06
N GLY A 111 -9.36 6.28 4.28
CA GLY A 111 -8.64 7.51 4.58
C GLY A 111 -9.58 8.72 4.64
N SER A 112 -10.63 8.74 3.82
CA SER A 112 -11.69 9.76 3.88
C SER A 112 -12.50 9.72 5.18
N LEU A 113 -12.55 8.57 5.86
CA LEU A 113 -13.27 8.38 7.12
C LEU A 113 -12.41 8.67 8.36
N LEU A 114 -11.14 9.03 8.15
CA LEU A 114 -10.23 9.35 9.24
C LEU A 114 -10.25 10.82 9.63
N TYR A 115 -10.90 11.72 8.89
CA TYR A 115 -10.97 13.11 9.32
C TYR A 115 -11.79 13.25 10.62
N PRO A 116 -11.35 14.05 11.61
CA PRO A 116 -12.12 14.27 12.84
C PRO A 116 -13.44 15.02 12.61
N PRO A 117 -14.43 14.85 13.50
CA PRO A 117 -14.49 13.80 14.54
C PRO A 117 -14.73 12.42 13.90
N LEU A 118 -14.20 11.35 14.50
CA LEU A 118 -14.40 10.03 13.93
C LEU A 118 -15.83 9.55 14.22
N GLU A 119 -16.59 9.27 13.15
CA GLU A 119 -17.95 8.73 13.23
C GLU A 119 -17.93 7.23 13.64
N ILE A 120 -17.55 6.96 14.89
CA ILE A 120 -17.36 5.59 15.43
C ILE A 120 -18.66 5.02 16.00
N ILE A 121 -19.62 5.89 16.32
CA ILE A 121 -20.92 5.53 16.88
C ILE A 121 -21.89 5.29 15.72
N SER A 122 -22.36 4.06 15.57
CA SER A 122 -23.52 3.80 14.71
C SER A 122 -24.78 4.28 15.44
N GLU A 123 -25.52 5.21 14.85
CA GLU A 123 -26.87 5.55 15.29
C GLU A 123 -27.82 4.38 14.97
N GLY A 124 -27.75 3.28 15.73
CA GLY A 124 -28.66 2.14 15.58
C GLY A 124 -28.15 0.83 16.20
N GLU A 125 -29.05 0.05 16.80
CA GLU A 125 -28.77 -1.12 17.64
C GLU A 125 -28.03 -2.30 16.95
N GLU A 126 -27.80 -2.31 15.62
CA GLU A 126 -27.15 -3.45 14.94
C GLU A 126 -26.21 -3.08 13.76
N GLY A 127 -25.88 -1.81 13.55
CA GLY A 127 -25.02 -1.39 12.43
C GLY A 127 -23.52 -1.47 12.72
N GLU A 128 -22.73 -2.13 11.86
CA GLU A 128 -21.27 -2.00 11.87
C GLU A 128 -20.86 -0.58 11.43
N CYS A 129 -19.93 0.04 12.16
CA CYS A 129 -19.44 1.39 11.87
C CYS A 129 -18.77 1.41 10.49
N ALA A 130 -19.02 2.44 9.68
CA ALA A 130 -18.45 2.57 8.33
C ALA A 130 -16.92 2.49 8.33
N LEU A 131 -16.26 3.08 9.34
CA LEU A 131 -14.81 2.98 9.52
C LEU A 131 -14.36 1.54 9.78
N VAL A 132 -15.11 0.76 10.57
CA VAL A 132 -14.80 -0.66 10.83
C VAL A 132 -14.85 -1.46 9.54
N LEU A 133 -15.94 -1.31 8.77
CA LEU A 133 -16.12 -1.99 7.48
C LEU A 133 -15.01 -1.63 6.49
N ALA A 134 -14.62 -0.36 6.43
CA ALA A 134 -13.57 0.11 5.54
C ALA A 134 -12.18 -0.43 5.95
N LEU A 135 -11.86 -0.45 7.25
CA LEU A 135 -10.62 -1.03 7.78
C LEU A 135 -10.53 -2.55 7.53
N GLN A 136 -11.63 -3.28 7.71
CA GLN A 136 -11.71 -4.70 7.41
C GLN A 136 -11.52 -4.96 5.90
N SER A 137 -12.24 -4.22 5.05
CA SER A 137 -12.10 -4.31 3.59
C SER A 137 -10.65 -4.03 3.15
N GLN A 138 -9.98 -3.03 3.74
CA GLN A 138 -8.57 -2.75 3.48
C GLN A 138 -7.66 -3.92 3.88
N HIS A 139 -7.87 -4.46 5.08
CA HIS A 139 -7.10 -5.59 5.57
C HIS A 139 -7.26 -6.79 4.64
N ASP A 140 -8.48 -7.13 4.24
CA ASP A 140 -8.75 -8.28 3.39
C ASP A 140 -8.15 -8.10 2.00
N ALA A 141 -8.16 -6.88 1.46
CA ALA A 141 -7.46 -6.56 0.23
C ALA A 141 -5.94 -6.78 0.36
N LEU A 142 -5.33 -6.41 1.48
CA LEU A 142 -3.91 -6.65 1.75
C LEU A 142 -3.59 -8.15 1.87
N ILE A 143 -4.41 -8.92 2.59
CA ILE A 143 -4.24 -10.37 2.70
C ILE A 143 -4.37 -11.04 1.33
N SER A 144 -5.39 -10.67 0.56
CA SER A 144 -5.58 -11.15 -0.82
C SER A 144 -4.43 -10.76 -1.74
N PHE A 145 -3.82 -9.59 -1.57
CA PHE A 145 -2.65 -9.21 -2.34
C PHE A 145 -1.45 -10.07 -1.98
N PHE A 146 -1.19 -10.28 -0.69
CA PHE A 146 -0.07 -11.10 -0.27
C PHE A 146 -0.22 -12.57 -0.69
N SER A 147 -1.43 -13.11 -0.84
CA SER A 147 -1.60 -14.46 -1.39
C SER A 147 -1.29 -14.55 -2.90
N VAL A 148 -1.52 -13.47 -3.65
CA VAL A 148 -1.17 -13.39 -5.08
C VAL A 148 0.34 -13.24 -5.28
N VAL A 149 1.02 -12.50 -4.40
CA VAL A 149 2.46 -12.21 -4.50
C VAL A 149 3.29 -13.32 -3.86
N ILE A 150 2.95 -13.71 -2.63
CA ILE A 150 3.60 -14.75 -1.85
C ILE A 150 2.84 -16.05 -2.09
N CYS A 151 3.04 -16.66 -3.26
CA CYS A 151 2.64 -18.06 -3.44
C CYS A 151 3.64 -18.93 -2.66
N ASP A 152 3.47 -19.09 -1.35
CA ASP A 152 4.31 -20.00 -0.56
C ASP A 152 3.85 -21.44 -0.85
N GLU A 153 4.68 -22.22 -1.57
CA GLU A 153 4.39 -23.61 -1.92
C GLU A 153 4.43 -24.57 -0.72
N ASN A 154 4.95 -24.13 0.44
CA ASN A 154 5.19 -25.00 1.61
C ASN A 154 4.14 -24.87 2.72
N ASP A 155 3.05 -24.13 2.50
CA ASP A 155 2.01 -23.93 3.51
C ASP A 155 0.90 -24.98 3.41
N ASP A 156 1.28 -26.26 3.48
CA ASP A 156 0.33 -27.39 3.58
C ASP A 156 -0.48 -27.37 4.91
N ASP A 157 -0.02 -26.60 5.91
CA ASP A 157 -0.58 -26.58 7.27
C ASP A 157 -1.45 -25.34 7.59
N LYS A 158 -1.64 -24.39 6.66
CA LYS A 158 -2.58 -23.28 6.90
C LYS A 158 -3.95 -23.65 6.38
N GLU A 159 -4.92 -23.69 7.29
CA GLU A 159 -6.34 -23.52 6.97
C GLU A 159 -6.47 -22.23 6.14
N TRP A 160 -6.46 -22.38 4.82
CA TRP A 160 -6.68 -21.29 3.88
C TRP A 160 -8.11 -20.81 4.10
N ILE A 161 -8.25 -19.69 4.80
CA ILE A 161 -9.54 -19.02 5.01
C ILE A 161 -10.08 -18.74 3.62
N GLY A 162 -11.15 -19.46 3.25
CA GLY A 162 -11.59 -19.67 1.88
C GLY A 162 -11.88 -18.39 1.11
N PHE A 163 -10.90 -17.93 0.33
CA PHE A 163 -11.11 -16.85 -0.63
C PHE A 163 -10.58 -17.22 -2.03
N HIS A 164 -11.51 -17.15 -2.98
CA HIS A 164 -11.36 -17.17 -4.44
C HIS A 164 -10.65 -18.39 -5.05
N GLU A 165 -11.35 -19.53 -5.08
CA GLU A 165 -10.97 -20.72 -5.86
C GLU A 165 -10.68 -20.38 -7.35
N ASP A 166 -11.37 -19.39 -7.92
CA ASP A 166 -11.19 -18.98 -9.33
C ASP A 166 -9.82 -18.36 -9.64
N LEU A 167 -9.22 -17.64 -8.68
CA LEU A 167 -7.87 -17.11 -8.83
C LEU A 167 -6.84 -18.23 -8.63
N PHE A 168 -7.13 -19.13 -7.69
CA PHE A 168 -6.29 -20.27 -7.35
C PHE A 168 -6.14 -21.25 -8.53
N PHE A 169 -7.22 -21.53 -9.28
CA PHE A 169 -7.13 -22.40 -10.45
C PHE A 169 -6.25 -21.83 -11.57
N LYS A 170 -6.16 -20.51 -11.73
CA LYS A 170 -5.25 -19.86 -12.68
C LYS A 170 -3.80 -19.80 -12.17
N ILE A 171 -3.61 -19.67 -10.85
CA ILE A 171 -2.28 -19.62 -10.22
C ILE A 171 -1.67 -21.02 -10.08
N LYS A 172 -2.47 -22.09 -10.00
CA LYS A 172 -2.00 -23.49 -9.86
C LYS A 172 -1.10 -23.98 -11.01
N ASP A 173 -1.10 -23.25 -12.14
CA ASP A 173 -0.19 -23.47 -13.27
C ASP A 173 1.22 -22.87 -13.05
N ARG A 174 1.43 -22.11 -11.96
CA ARG A 174 2.77 -21.70 -11.48
C ARG A 174 3.67 -22.85 -11.06
N ARG A 175 3.13 -24.06 -10.86
CA ARG A 175 3.96 -25.27 -10.64
C ARG A 175 4.96 -25.53 -11.77
N ASN A 176 4.78 -24.88 -12.93
CA ASN A 176 5.70 -24.93 -14.06
C ASN A 176 6.53 -23.63 -14.26
N LEU A 177 6.36 -22.60 -13.44
CA LEU A 177 7.16 -21.38 -13.50
C LEU A 177 8.21 -21.41 -12.39
N GLU A 178 9.45 -21.77 -12.74
CA GLU A 178 10.65 -21.46 -11.94
C GLU A 178 10.89 -19.93 -11.93
N PHE A 179 10.01 -19.19 -11.25
CA PHE A 179 10.11 -17.75 -11.05
C PHE A 179 10.11 -17.44 -9.57
N GLU A 180 11.32 -17.21 -9.05
CA GLU A 180 11.51 -16.73 -7.69
C GLU A 180 11.53 -15.20 -7.67
N LEU A 181 10.79 -14.62 -6.73
CA LEU A 181 10.92 -13.20 -6.41
C LEU A 181 12.28 -12.94 -5.77
N PRO A 182 12.87 -11.74 -5.93
CA PRO A 182 14.06 -11.36 -5.17
C PRO A 182 13.83 -11.55 -3.66
N ASP A 183 14.81 -12.10 -2.95
CA ASP A 183 14.72 -12.43 -1.52
C ASP A 183 14.22 -11.25 -0.68
N ALA A 184 14.71 -10.05 -0.97
CA ALA A 184 14.32 -8.82 -0.28
C ALA A 184 12.81 -8.50 -0.45
N THR A 185 12.24 -8.79 -1.62
CA THR A 185 10.81 -8.57 -1.91
C THR A 185 9.95 -9.59 -1.16
N SER A 186 10.38 -10.86 -1.15
CA SER A 186 9.70 -11.94 -0.41
C SER A 186 9.71 -11.71 1.10
N GLU A 187 10.87 -11.35 1.67
CA GLU A 187 11.01 -11.05 3.09
C GLU A 187 10.17 -9.85 3.50
N LEU A 188 10.16 -8.79 2.68
CA LEU A 188 9.33 -7.61 2.91
C LEU A 188 7.83 -7.95 2.90
N ALA A 189 7.39 -8.77 1.94
CA ALA A 189 6.00 -9.19 1.84
C ALA A 189 5.56 -10.00 3.09
N LYS A 190 6.41 -10.89 3.59
CA LYS A 190 6.16 -11.63 4.85
C LYS A 190 6.05 -10.69 6.06
N LYS A 191 6.97 -9.72 6.19
CA LYS A 191 6.93 -8.72 7.27
C LYS A 191 5.66 -7.86 7.22
N LEU A 192 5.25 -7.43 6.02
CA LEU A 192 4.05 -6.62 5.82
C LEU A 192 2.77 -7.40 6.11
N SER A 193 2.70 -8.68 5.72
CA SER A 193 1.55 -9.55 6.05
C SER A 193 1.35 -9.67 7.56
N LEU A 194 2.43 -9.88 8.32
CA LEU A 194 2.37 -9.94 9.78
C LEU A 194 1.94 -8.59 10.38
N ALA A 195 2.57 -7.50 9.94
CA ALA A 195 2.26 -6.15 10.42
C ALA A 195 0.79 -5.77 10.17
N THR A 196 0.25 -6.12 9.00
CA THR A 196 -1.14 -5.85 8.62
C THR A 196 -2.14 -6.45 9.63
N LYS A 197 -1.93 -7.71 10.03
CA LYS A 197 -2.76 -8.38 11.04
C LYS A 197 -2.71 -7.68 12.39
N THR A 198 -1.51 -7.27 12.82
CA THR A 198 -1.32 -6.54 14.08
C THR A 198 -2.04 -5.19 14.05
N ARG A 199 -1.92 -4.42 12.96
CA ARG A 199 -2.53 -3.08 12.87
C ARG A 199 -4.05 -3.10 12.81
N LEU A 200 -4.65 -4.06 12.08
CA LEU A 200 -6.11 -4.20 12.12
C LEU A 200 -6.59 -4.51 13.53
N LYS A 201 -5.95 -5.45 14.22
CA LYS A 201 -6.33 -5.81 15.59
C LYS A 201 -6.28 -4.61 16.54
N GLU A 202 -5.19 -3.83 16.50
CA GLU A 202 -5.05 -2.60 17.30
C GLU A 202 -6.16 -1.59 17.02
N ALA A 203 -6.51 -1.38 15.74
CA ALA A 203 -7.57 -0.45 15.36
C ALA A 203 -8.94 -0.88 15.89
N LEU A 204 -9.29 -2.16 15.72
CA LEU A 204 -10.56 -2.72 16.20
C LEU A 204 -10.65 -2.70 17.73
N GLU A 205 -9.56 -3.01 18.44
CA GLU A 205 -9.51 -2.90 19.90
C GLU A 205 -9.68 -1.45 20.37
N GLY A 206 -9.11 -0.47 19.64
CA GLY A 206 -9.33 0.95 19.91
C GLY A 206 -10.79 1.35 19.76
N ILE A 207 -11.43 0.93 18.66
CA ILE A 207 -12.85 1.21 18.40
C ILE A 207 -13.76 0.61 19.48
N LEU A 208 -13.46 -0.61 19.94
CA LEU A 208 -14.20 -1.25 21.03
C LEU A 208 -14.10 -0.53 22.38
N LYS A 209 -13.04 0.26 22.61
CA LYS A 209 -12.90 1.06 23.85
C LYS A 209 -13.69 2.36 23.83
N ILE A 210 -14.05 2.84 22.63
CA ILE A 210 -14.82 4.07 22.43
C ILE A 210 -16.33 3.81 22.60
N ARG A 211 -16.77 2.59 22.27
CA ARG A 211 -18.13 2.09 22.50
C ARG A 211 -18.37 1.74 23.97
#